data_AF-A0A0F9TL35-F1
#
_entry.id   AF-A0A0F9TL35-F1
#
_cell.length_a   1.000
_cell.length_b   1.000
_cell.length_c   1.000
_cell.angle_alpha   90.00
_cell.angle_beta   90.00
_cell.angle_gamma   90.00
#
_symmetry.space_group_name_H-M   'P 1'
#
loop_
_entity.id
_entity.type
_entity.pdbx_description
1 polymer ?
#
loop_
_entity_poly.entity_id
_entity_poly.type
_entity_poly.pdbx_seq_one_letter_code
_entity_poly.pdbx_strand_id
1 'polypeptide(L)'
;MKQKVQLEQAVEEIDGWLDRKKIFPSAREELKDAIEILVEAISLGYLSLNDKGEFKQELLFPLKEEQALTHLDYKSRLNDRMLEPHLKGVKAGNGDARIVAYLACLTGQAKGIIKALDTADRKITNAIVIFFVS
;
A
#
# COMPACT_ATOMS: atom_id res chain seq x y z
N MET A 1 11.93 -14.66 12.18
CA MET A 1 11.82 -14.60 10.70
C MET A 1 13.16 -14.18 10.14
N LYS A 2 13.58 -14.74 8.99
CA LYS A 2 14.87 -14.38 8.38
C LYS A 2 14.66 -13.10 7.56
N GLN A 3 15.41 -12.04 7.85
CA GLN A 3 15.41 -10.84 7.02
C GLN A 3 15.78 -11.21 5.58
N LYS A 4 15.01 -10.68 4.63
CA LYS A 4 15.24 -10.88 3.19
C LYS A 4 16.31 -9.91 2.67
N VAL A 5 16.26 -8.67 3.16
CA VAL A 5 17.25 -7.62 2.89
C VAL A 5 17.61 -6.88 4.19
N GLN A 6 18.80 -6.27 4.21
CA GLN A 6 19.24 -5.45 5.34
C GLN A 6 18.33 -4.23 5.50
N LEU A 7 18.20 -3.72 6.72
CA LEU A 7 17.29 -2.62 7.03
C LEU A 7 17.69 -1.34 6.26
N GLU A 8 18.99 -1.10 6.15
CA GLU A 8 19.57 0.03 5.43
C GLU A 8 19.18 0.02 3.95
N GLN A 9 19.23 -1.16 3.31
CA GLN A 9 18.78 -1.31 1.93
C GLN A 9 17.27 -1.04 1.80
N ALA A 10 16.47 -1.52 2.75
CA ALA A 10 15.03 -1.25 2.76
C ALA A 10 14.71 0.24 2.93
N VAL A 11 15.48 0.97 3.74
CA VAL A 11 15.39 2.43 3.88
C VAL A 11 15.67 3.11 2.55
N GLU A 12 16.79 2.76 1.89
CA GLU A 12 17.16 3.33 0.59
C GLU A 12 16.08 3.10 -0.49
N GLU A 13 15.47 1.90 -0.51
CA GLU A 13 14.39 1.58 -1.45
C GLU A 13 13.14 2.44 -1.22
N ILE A 14 12.74 2.65 0.05
CA ILE A 14 11.60 3.51 0.40
C ILE A 14 11.90 4.98 0.14
N ASP A 15 13.09 5.48 0.48
CA ASP A 15 13.45 6.86 0.20
C ASP A 15 13.45 7.15 -1.31
N GLY A 16 14.01 6.25 -2.12
CA GLY A 16 13.95 6.36 -3.57
C GLY A 16 12.52 6.26 -4.14
N TRP A 17 11.61 5.54 -3.49
CA TRP A 17 10.19 5.55 -3.84
C TRP A 17 9.53 6.90 -3.52
N LEU A 18 9.76 7.44 -2.32
CA LEU A 18 9.22 8.72 -1.87
C LEU A 18 9.74 9.87 -2.74
N ASP A 19 11.01 9.84 -3.15
CA ASP A 19 11.61 10.80 -4.08
C ASP A 19 10.92 10.77 -5.44
N ARG A 20 10.68 9.58 -6.01
CA ARG A 20 9.96 9.42 -7.28
C ARG A 20 8.52 9.91 -7.20
N LYS A 21 7.87 9.75 -6.04
CA LYS A 21 6.54 10.32 -5.77
C LYS A 21 6.57 11.82 -5.45
N LYS A 22 7.75 12.41 -5.29
CA LYS A 22 7.96 13.82 -4.92
C LYS A 22 7.32 14.17 -3.58
N ILE A 23 7.42 13.26 -2.60
CA ILE A 23 6.95 13.51 -1.24
C ILE A 23 7.95 14.42 -0.52
N PHE A 24 7.47 15.59 -0.10
CA PHE A 24 8.27 16.60 0.60
C PHE A 24 8.73 16.12 1.99
N PRO A 25 9.88 16.59 2.50
CA PRO A 25 10.38 16.19 3.82
C PRO A 25 9.38 16.37 4.96
N SER A 26 8.62 17.48 4.98
CA SER A 26 7.61 17.72 6.02
C SER A 26 6.52 16.64 6.04
N ALA A 27 6.07 16.19 4.87
CA ALA A 27 5.08 15.12 4.77
C ALA A 27 5.67 13.75 5.16
N ARG A 28 6.99 13.55 4.99
CA ARG A 28 7.66 12.33 5.46
C ARG A 28 7.71 12.28 6.99
N GLU A 29 7.97 13.40 7.64
CA GLU A 29 7.93 13.50 9.10
C GLU A 29 6.53 13.21 9.65
N GLU A 30 5.49 13.77 9.03
CA GLU A 30 4.10 13.51 9.40
C GLU A 30 3.67 12.04 9.20
N LEU A 31 4.30 11.35 8.24
CA LEU A 31 4.00 9.97 7.87
C LEU A 31 5.09 8.98 8.30
N LYS A 32 5.92 9.35 9.29
CA LYS A 32 7.06 8.54 9.72
C LYS A 32 6.67 7.13 10.11
N ASP A 33 5.59 6.96 10.86
CA ASP A 33 5.08 5.65 11.27
C ASP A 33 4.73 4.78 10.05
N ALA A 34 4.17 5.37 9.00
CA ALA A 34 3.88 4.65 7.75
C ALA A 34 5.18 4.24 7.04
N ILE A 35 6.18 5.12 6.99
CA ILE A 35 7.50 4.83 6.41
C ILE A 35 8.18 3.67 7.15
N GLU A 36 8.19 3.68 8.48
CA GLU A 36 8.76 2.60 9.29
C GLU A 36 8.09 1.25 9.01
N ILE A 37 6.76 1.23 8.87
CA ILE A 37 6.00 0.03 8.50
C ILE A 37 6.42 -0.50 7.11
N LEU A 38 6.61 0.39 6.13
CA LEU A 38 7.01 -0.01 4.78
C LEU A 38 8.45 -0.55 4.75
N VAL A 39 9.37 0.10 5.47
CA VAL A 39 10.77 -0.34 5.60
C VAL A 39 10.84 -1.72 6.25
N GLU A 40 10.12 -1.93 7.36
CA GLU A 40 10.06 -3.23 8.01
C GLU A 40 9.48 -4.30 7.07
N ALA A 41 8.40 -3.98 6.35
CA ALA A 41 7.77 -4.90 5.40
C ALA A 41 8.72 -5.29 4.25
N ILE A 42 9.52 -4.36 3.72
CA ILE A 42 10.56 -4.67 2.72
C ILE A 42 11.66 -5.54 3.33
N SER A 43 12.18 -5.17 4.50
CA SER A 43 13.25 -5.92 5.16
C SER A 43 12.86 -7.37 5.45
N LEU A 44 11.60 -7.59 5.87
CA LEU A 44 11.05 -8.93 6.11
C LEU A 44 10.64 -9.67 4.81
N GLY A 45 10.57 -8.96 3.68
CA GLY A 45 10.23 -9.52 2.38
C GLY A 45 8.74 -9.66 2.08
N TYR A 46 7.88 -9.02 2.88
CA TYR A 46 6.43 -8.92 2.62
C TYR A 46 6.07 -7.84 1.63
N LEU A 47 6.97 -6.89 1.42
CA LEU A 47 6.84 -5.85 0.42
C LEU A 47 8.06 -5.88 -0.49
N SER A 48 7.86 -5.60 -1.76
CA SER A 48 8.93 -5.42 -2.73
C SER A 48 8.56 -4.32 -3.71
N LEU A 49 9.56 -3.60 -4.19
CA LEU A 49 9.38 -2.49 -5.11
C LEU A 49 10.05 -2.84 -6.44
N ASN A 50 9.33 -2.68 -7.55
CA ASN A 50 9.89 -2.90 -8.87
C ASN A 50 10.50 -1.60 -9.46
N ASP A 51 11.17 -1.73 -10.60
CA ASP A 51 11.82 -0.60 -11.29
C ASP A 51 10.84 0.50 -11.73
N LYS A 52 9.55 0.15 -11.88
CA LYS A 52 8.47 1.08 -12.23
C LYS A 52 7.93 1.86 -11.02
N GLY A 53 8.44 1.59 -9.82
CA GLY A 53 7.95 2.19 -8.59
C GLY A 53 6.59 1.64 -8.14
N GLU A 54 6.26 0.41 -8.55
CA GLU A 54 5.05 -0.31 -8.15
C GLU A 54 5.40 -1.28 -7.02
N PHE A 55 4.60 -1.27 -5.97
CA PHE A 55 4.76 -2.23 -4.88
C PHE A 55 4.11 -3.57 -5.23
N LYS A 56 4.70 -4.65 -4.73
CA LYS A 56 4.05 -5.95 -4.59
C LYS A 56 4.14 -6.38 -3.13
N GLN A 57 2.98 -6.58 -2.51
CA GLN A 57 2.87 -7.12 -1.17
C GLN A 57 2.53 -8.61 -1.23
N GLU A 58 3.36 -9.46 -0.64
CA GLU A 58 2.99 -10.85 -0.34
C GLU A 58 2.11 -10.87 0.91
N LEU A 59 0.93 -11.50 0.83
CA LEU A 59 -0.01 -11.53 1.94
C LEU A 59 0.47 -12.51 3.01
N LEU A 60 0.51 -12.04 4.26
CA LEU A 60 0.77 -12.91 5.41
C LEU A 60 -0.36 -13.90 5.62
N PHE A 61 -1.60 -13.48 5.32
CA PHE A 61 -2.80 -14.30 5.42
C PHE A 61 -3.51 -14.37 4.05
N PRO A 62 -3.09 -15.28 3.16
CA PRO A 62 -3.72 -15.45 1.86
C PRO A 62 -5.22 -15.75 1.97
N LEU A 63 -6.01 -15.11 1.11
CA LEU A 63 -7.45 -15.36 1.04
C LEU A 63 -7.70 -16.59 0.16
N LYS A 64 -8.12 -17.70 0.76
CA LYS A 64 -8.27 -19.00 0.10
C LYS A 64 -9.67 -19.25 -0.49
N GLU A 65 -10.34 -18.21 -0.97
CA GLU A 65 -11.60 -18.35 -1.71
C GLU A 65 -11.35 -18.96 -3.11
N GLU A 66 -12.36 -19.01 -3.99
CA GLU A 66 -12.31 -19.70 -5.31
C GLU A 66 -11.07 -19.35 -6.16
N GLN A 67 -10.48 -18.18 -5.96
CA GLN A 67 -9.13 -17.84 -6.40
C GLN A 67 -8.29 -17.42 -5.20
N ALA A 68 -7.25 -18.21 -4.92
CA ALA A 68 -6.35 -17.91 -3.82
C ALA A 68 -5.58 -16.62 -4.10
N LEU A 69 -5.90 -15.55 -3.37
CA LEU A 69 -5.16 -14.30 -3.43
C LEU A 69 -3.99 -14.39 -2.46
N THR A 70 -2.77 -14.42 -2.99
CA THR A 70 -1.54 -14.53 -2.18
C THR A 70 -0.74 -13.23 -2.14
N HIS A 71 -1.04 -12.27 -3.02
CA HIS A 71 -0.33 -11.00 -3.10
C HIS A 71 -1.24 -9.88 -3.61
N LEU A 72 -0.79 -8.64 -3.41
CA LEU A 72 -1.38 -7.43 -3.97
C LEU A 72 -0.32 -6.66 -4.74
N ASP A 73 -0.60 -6.35 -6.00
CA ASP A 73 0.19 -5.41 -6.80
C ASP A 73 -0.42 -4.01 -6.72
N TYR A 74 0.41 -2.98 -6.59
CA TYR A 74 -0.03 -1.60 -6.41
C TYR A 74 0.44 -0.74 -7.57
N LYS A 75 -0.50 -0.04 -8.21
CA LYS A 75 -0.17 0.98 -9.21
C LYS A 75 0.72 2.07 -8.59
N SER A 76 1.73 2.52 -9.34
CA SER A 76 2.64 3.60 -8.90
C SER A 76 1.94 4.96 -8.76
N ARG A 77 0.86 5.18 -9.52
CA ARG A 77 0.10 6.43 -9.57
C ARG A 77 -1.39 6.19 -9.66
N LEU A 78 -2.15 7.15 -9.13
CA LEU A 78 -3.59 7.30 -9.33
C LEU A 78 -3.87 8.69 -9.89
N ASN A 79 -4.96 8.81 -10.62
CA ASN A 79 -5.57 10.08 -11.00
C ASN A 79 -7.08 10.03 -10.72
N ASP A 80 -7.72 11.19 -10.73
CA ASP A 80 -9.14 11.32 -10.35
C ASP A 80 -10.07 10.48 -11.24
N ARG A 81 -9.77 10.40 -12.54
CA ARG A 81 -10.56 9.58 -13.49
C ARG A 81 -10.53 8.09 -13.14
N MET A 82 -9.41 7.58 -12.64
CA MET A 82 -9.31 6.20 -12.18
C MET A 82 -10.05 5.99 -10.86
N LEU A 83 -10.05 7.01 -10.00
CA LEU A 83 -10.57 6.91 -8.64
C LEU A 83 -12.08 7.15 -8.55
N GLU A 84 -12.64 8.01 -9.40
CA GLU A 84 -14.05 8.42 -9.41
C GLU A 84 -15.02 7.21 -9.40
N PRO A 85 -14.85 6.16 -10.22
CA PRO A 85 -15.72 4.99 -10.17
C PRO A 85 -15.69 4.27 -8.81
N HIS A 86 -14.54 4.28 -8.13
CA HIS A 86 -14.36 3.65 -6.83
C HIS A 86 -14.90 4.50 -5.69
N LEU A 87 -14.91 5.83 -5.82
CA LEU A 87 -15.45 6.74 -4.81
C LEU A 87 -16.96 6.95 -4.93
N LYS A 88 -17.61 6.53 -6.03
CA LYS A 88 -19.06 6.65 -6.21
C LYS A 88 -19.81 6.04 -5.01
N GLY A 89 -20.64 6.87 -4.36
CA GLY A 89 -21.43 6.48 -3.18
C GLY A 89 -20.66 6.46 -1.84
N VAL A 90 -19.36 6.78 -1.83
CA VAL A 90 -18.58 6.95 -0.60
C VAL A 90 -18.75 8.37 -0.06
N LYS A 91 -19.22 8.50 1.18
CA LYS A 91 -19.36 9.81 1.84
C LYS A 91 -17.98 10.35 2.24
N ALA A 92 -17.76 11.65 2.05
CA ALA A 92 -16.48 12.31 2.34
C ALA A 92 -16.01 12.13 3.80
N GLY A 93 -16.94 12.11 4.77
CA GLY A 93 -16.64 11.91 6.19
C GLY A 93 -16.37 10.46 6.62
N ASN A 94 -16.50 9.48 5.72
CA ASN A 94 -16.20 8.08 6.04
C ASN A 94 -14.79 7.73 5.55
N GLY A 95 -13.80 8.00 6.41
CA GLY A 95 -12.37 7.78 6.13
C GLY A 95 -12.06 6.33 5.72
N ASP A 96 -12.62 5.35 6.45
CA ASP A 96 -12.41 3.93 6.15
C ASP A 96 -12.91 3.54 4.77
N ALA A 97 -14.12 3.99 4.40
CA ALA A 97 -14.69 3.71 3.09
C ALA A 97 -13.89 4.37 1.95
N ARG A 98 -13.28 5.55 2.21
CA ARG A 98 -12.35 6.19 1.27
C ARG A 98 -11.08 5.35 1.13
N ILE A 99 -10.44 4.97 2.22
CA ILE A 99 -9.22 4.12 2.20
C ILE A 99 -9.47 2.84 1.38
N VAL A 100 -10.59 2.15 1.62
CA VAL A 100 -10.96 0.94 0.86
C VAL A 100 -11.16 1.23 -0.63
N ALA A 101 -11.73 2.38 -0.99
CA ALA A 101 -11.90 2.77 -2.38
C ALA A 101 -10.56 3.06 -3.09
N TYR A 102 -9.63 3.76 -2.41
CA TYR A 102 -8.29 4.00 -2.93
C TYR A 102 -7.51 2.69 -3.08
N LEU A 103 -7.55 1.81 -2.09
CA LEU A 103 -6.91 0.49 -2.15
C LEU A 103 -7.47 -0.38 -3.28
N ALA A 104 -8.79 -0.41 -3.46
CA ALA A 104 -9.41 -1.10 -4.58
C ALA A 104 -8.95 -0.52 -5.94
N CYS A 105 -8.79 0.80 -6.02
CA CYS A 105 -8.29 1.45 -7.23
C CYS A 105 -6.80 1.17 -7.47
N LEU A 106 -5.96 1.22 -6.42
CA LEU A 106 -4.53 0.93 -6.49
C LEU A 106 -4.27 -0.50 -6.94
N THR A 107 -4.96 -1.45 -6.33
CA THR A 107 -4.70 -2.88 -6.53
C THR A 107 -5.51 -3.52 -7.64
N GLY A 108 -6.59 -2.87 -8.09
CA GLY A 108 -7.56 -3.48 -9.00
C GLY A 108 -8.45 -4.55 -8.34
N GLN A 109 -8.29 -4.79 -7.03
CA GLN A 109 -9.10 -5.76 -6.30
C GLN A 109 -10.47 -5.20 -5.93
N ALA A 110 -11.45 -6.09 -5.81
CA ALA A 110 -12.78 -5.72 -5.35
C ALA A 110 -12.76 -5.19 -3.91
N LYS A 111 -13.62 -4.24 -3.57
CA LYS A 111 -13.72 -3.68 -2.21
C LYS A 111 -14.00 -4.75 -1.14
N GLY A 112 -14.71 -5.82 -1.49
CA GLY A 112 -14.95 -6.95 -0.59
C GLY A 112 -13.65 -7.66 -0.20
N ILE A 113 -12.79 -7.92 -1.18
CA ILE A 113 -11.46 -8.51 -0.97
C ILE A 113 -10.60 -7.62 -0.06
N ILE A 114 -10.54 -6.31 -0.34
CA ILE A 114 -9.79 -5.35 0.50
C ILE A 114 -10.29 -5.36 1.96
N LYS A 115 -11.60 -5.51 2.18
CA LYS A 115 -12.19 -5.58 3.52
C LYS A 115 -11.94 -6.92 4.22
N ALA A 116 -11.70 -7.98 3.47
CA ALA A 116 -11.43 -9.32 3.99
C ALA A 116 -9.96 -9.52 4.41
N LEU A 117 -9.06 -8.62 4.03
CA LEU A 117 -7.65 -8.67 4.41
C LEU A 117 -7.49 -8.72 5.94
N ASP A 118 -6.57 -9.56 6.41
CA ASP A 118 -6.20 -9.60 7.82
C ASP A 118 -5.62 -8.26 8.28
N THR A 119 -5.76 -7.97 9.57
CA THR A 119 -5.22 -6.77 10.21
C THR A 119 -3.73 -6.52 9.94
N ALA A 120 -2.90 -7.56 9.89
CA ALA A 120 -1.47 -7.44 9.61
C ALA A 120 -1.23 -6.98 8.16
N ASP A 121 -1.93 -7.58 7.20
CA ASP A 121 -1.88 -7.20 5.79
C ASP A 121 -2.44 -5.78 5.59
N ARG A 122 -3.53 -5.45 6.29
CA ARG A 122 -4.15 -4.10 6.27
C ARG A 122 -3.22 -3.02 6.81
N LYS A 123 -2.37 -3.33 7.79
CA LYS A 123 -1.38 -2.38 8.32
C LYS A 123 -0.43 -1.92 7.21
N ILE A 124 0.07 -2.86 6.40
CA ILE A 124 0.94 -2.57 5.25
C ILE A 124 0.15 -1.82 4.17
N THR A 125 -1.06 -2.29 3.81
CA THR A 125 -1.85 -1.63 2.77
C THR A 125 -2.18 -0.17 3.14
N ASN A 126 -2.49 0.08 4.41
CA ASN A 126 -2.80 1.42 4.91
C ASN A 126 -1.56 2.33 4.92
N ALA A 127 -0.38 1.78 5.25
CA ALA A 127 0.87 2.52 5.17
C ALA A 127 1.21 2.91 3.72
N ILE A 128 0.82 2.11 2.71
CA ILE A 128 1.00 2.47 1.29
C ILE A 128 -0.01 3.55 0.88
N VAL A 129 -1.30 3.35 1.17
CA VAL A 129 -2.39 4.18 0.61
C VAL A 129 -2.37 5.61 1.10
N ILE A 130 -1.85 5.88 2.30
CA ILE A 130 -1.82 7.23 2.88
C ILE A 130 -1.03 8.22 2.00
N PHE A 131 -0.02 7.75 1.26
CA PHE A 131 0.74 8.55 0.29
C PHE A 131 0.00 8.84 -1.03
N PHE A 132 -1.25 8.38 -1.15
CA PHE A 132 -2.13 8.65 -2.30
C PHE A 132 -3.40 9.39 -1.88
N VAL A 133 -3.73 9.41 -0.59
CA VAL A 133 -4.90 10.11 -0.05
C VAL A 133 -4.44 11.51 0.33
N SER A 134 -4.56 12.44 -0.61
CA SER A 134 -4.48 13.88 -0.38
C SER A 134 -5.86 14.54 -0.41
#